data_AF-A0A8X6XGK3-F1
#
_entry.id   AF-A0A8X6XGK3-F1
#
_cell.length_a   1.000
_cell.length_b   1.000
_cell.length_c   1.000
_cell.angle_alpha   90.00
_cell.angle_beta   90.00
_cell.angle_gamma   90.00
#
_symmetry.space_group_name_H-M   'P 1'
#
loop_
_entity.id
_entity.type
_entity.pdbx_description
1 polymer ?
#
loop_
_entity_poly.entity_id
_entity_poly.type
_entity_poly.pdbx_seq_one_letter_code
_entity_poly.pdbx_strand_id
1 'polypeptide(L)'
;MHGEKTPYYNLKGLCLDLITGLVSIGHQKFPEKRFASNSNSGPVKLKFRKHTVSEKDRLKNVAHIPTKYKSKRCAYCSTTAKPHRTRWMCPNCDVGLCMIAKSNDNVTCFEKFRKDWK
;
A
#
# COMPACT_ATOMS: atom_id res chain seq x y z
N MET A 1 -30.80 28.71 21.43
CA MET A 1 -29.50 28.25 20.89
C MET A 1 -28.92 27.24 21.87
N HIS A 2 -29.18 25.95 21.66
CA HIS A 2 -28.61 24.90 22.50
C HIS A 2 -27.46 24.27 21.72
N GLY A 3 -26.23 24.56 22.16
CA GLY A 3 -25.02 23.99 21.60
C GLY A 3 -24.83 22.57 22.13
N GLU A 4 -24.85 21.60 21.21
CA GLU A 4 -24.52 20.21 21.49
C GLU A 4 -23.02 20.09 21.78
N LYS A 5 -22.66 19.80 23.03
CA LYS A 5 -21.28 19.43 23.39
C LYS A 5 -21.09 17.96 23.05
N THR A 6 -20.28 17.65 22.03
CA THR A 6 -19.91 16.26 21.72
C THR A 6 -19.04 15.70 22.86
N PRO A 7 -19.40 14.57 23.50
CA PRO A 7 -18.56 13.98 24.53
C PRO A 7 -17.28 13.43 23.91
N TYR A 8 -16.13 13.78 24.50
CA TYR A 8 -14.84 13.18 24.14
C TYR A 8 -14.84 11.71 24.55
N TYR A 9 -14.88 10.81 23.57
CA TYR A 9 -14.88 9.37 23.80
C TYR A 9 -13.45 8.90 24.11
N ASN A 10 -13.28 8.15 25.20
CA ASN A 10 -12.07 7.35 25.39
C ASN A 10 -12.13 6.12 24.47
N LEU A 11 -10.97 5.55 24.12
CA LEU A 11 -10.89 4.42 23.18
C LEU A 11 -11.77 3.23 23.62
N LYS A 12 -11.92 3.02 24.93
CA LYS A 12 -12.75 1.95 25.49
C LYS A 12 -14.24 2.17 25.21
N GLY A 13 -14.73 3.40 25.31
CA GLY A 13 -16.11 3.78 25.00
C GLY A 13 -16.44 3.51 23.54
N LEU A 14 -15.57 3.95 22.63
CA LEU A 14 -15.75 3.68 21.21
C LEU A 14 -15.75 2.17 20.89
N CYS A 15 -14.87 1.39 21.50
CA CYS A 15 -14.88 -0.06 21.32
C CYS A 15 -16.17 -0.71 21.83
N LEU A 16 -16.70 -0.27 22.98
CA LEU A 16 -17.95 -0.78 23.53
C LEU A 16 -19.15 -0.44 22.62
N ASP A 17 -19.23 0.77 22.10
CA ASP A 17 -20.30 1.18 21.18
C ASP A 17 -20.27 0.37 19.89
N LEU A 18 -19.08 0.08 19.37
CA LEU A 18 -18.88 -0.69 18.15
C LEU A 18 -19.26 -2.16 18.35
N ILE A 19 -18.86 -2.77 19.48
CA ILE A 19 -19.27 -4.12 19.87
C ILE A 19 -20.80 -4.19 20.03
N THR A 20 -21.39 -3.21 20.71
CA THR A 20 -22.83 -3.14 20.92
C THR A 20 -23.58 -3.04 19.59
N GLY A 21 -23.14 -2.17 18.68
CA GLY A 21 -23.72 -2.06 17.34
C GLY A 21 -23.65 -3.36 16.55
N LEU A 22 -22.50 -4.05 16.55
CA LEU A 22 -22.34 -5.32 15.83
C LEU A 22 -23.19 -6.46 16.42
N VAL A 23 -23.27 -6.55 17.74
CA VAL A 23 -24.10 -7.56 18.43
C VAL A 23 -25.60 -7.27 18.19
N SER A 24 -26.02 -6.01 18.25
CA SER A 24 -27.41 -5.63 17.95
C SER A 24 -27.81 -5.93 16.50
N ILE A 25 -26.89 -5.84 15.54
CA ILE A 25 -27.12 -6.24 14.14
C ILE A 25 -27.32 -7.76 14.02
N GLY A 26 -26.55 -8.55 14.77
CA GLY A 26 -26.66 -10.02 14.77
C GLY A 26 -27.95 -10.57 15.37
N HIS A 27 -28.64 -9.80 16.22
CA HIS A 27 -29.88 -10.21 16.90
C HIS A 27 -31.15 -9.74 16.19
N GLN A 28 -31.06 -8.96 15.11
CA GLN A 28 -32.23 -8.67 14.29
C GLN A 28 -32.59 -9.94 13.51
N LYS A 29 -33.69 -10.59 13.91
CA LYS A 29 -34.37 -11.59 13.08
C LYS A 29 -34.86 -10.88 11.81
N PHE A 30 -34.00 -10.79 10.81
CA PHE A 30 -34.42 -10.40 9.47
C PHE A 30 -35.56 -11.32 9.06
N PRO A 31 -36.67 -10.81 8.49
CA PRO A 31 -37.70 -11.67 7.96
C PRO A 31 -37.02 -12.62 6.98
N GLU A 32 -37.19 -13.91 7.25
CA GLU A 32 -36.68 -15.03 6.49
C GLU A 32 -37.24 -14.95 5.06
N LYS A 33 -36.65 -14.08 4.23
CA LYS A 33 -36.73 -14.24 2.79
C LYS A 33 -35.91 -15.49 2.51
N ARG A 34 -36.61 -16.63 2.55
CA ARG A 34 -36.15 -17.87 1.93
C ARG A 34 -35.77 -17.51 0.51
N PHE A 35 -34.48 -17.26 0.29
CA PHE A 35 -33.90 -17.50 -1.02
C PHE A 35 -34.17 -18.97 -1.23
N ALA A 36 -35.17 -19.27 -2.07
CA ALA A 36 -35.42 -20.63 -2.51
C ALA A 36 -34.07 -21.20 -2.91
N SER A 37 -33.66 -22.25 -2.22
CA SER A 37 -32.49 -23.03 -2.56
C SER A 37 -32.75 -23.63 -3.94
N ASN A 38 -32.45 -22.88 -5.00
CA ASN A 38 -32.24 -23.50 -6.29
C ASN A 38 -30.90 -24.21 -6.14
N SER A 39 -30.94 -25.48 -5.77
CA SER A 39 -29.82 -26.40 -5.61
C SER A 39 -29.17 -26.76 -6.96
N ASN A 40 -29.00 -25.76 -7.82
CA ASN A 40 -28.35 -25.83 -9.13
C ASN A 40 -27.39 -24.66 -9.33
N SER A 41 -26.74 -24.18 -8.27
CA SER A 41 -25.59 -23.28 -8.42
C SER A 41 -24.32 -24.03 -8.01
N GLY A 42 -23.61 -24.55 -9.02
CA GLY A 42 -22.21 -24.96 -8.86
C GLY A 42 -21.34 -23.80 -8.36
N PRO A 43 -20.04 -24.02 -8.11
CA PRO A 43 -19.16 -23.00 -7.53
C PRO A 43 -19.29 -21.69 -8.32
N VAL A 44 -19.68 -20.61 -7.64
CA VAL A 44 -19.73 -19.27 -8.23
C VAL A 44 -18.33 -18.95 -8.74
N LYS A 45 -18.16 -19.03 -10.07
CA LYS A 45 -16.91 -18.65 -10.73
C LYS A 45 -16.73 -17.15 -10.54
N LEU A 46 -15.97 -16.74 -9.53
CA LEU A 46 -15.49 -15.38 -9.40
C LEU A 46 -14.64 -15.07 -10.63
N LYS A 47 -15.22 -14.42 -11.65
CA LYS A 47 -14.49 -13.91 -12.81
C LYS A 47 -13.72 -12.65 -12.38
N PHE A 48 -12.64 -12.85 -11.64
CA PHE A 48 -11.60 -11.84 -11.55
C PHE A 48 -10.84 -11.85 -12.88
N ARG A 49 -11.38 -11.18 -13.91
CA ARG A 49 -10.53 -10.70 -15.00
C ARG A 49 -9.69 -9.56 -14.41
N LYS A 50 -8.68 -9.91 -13.60
CA LYS A 50 -7.65 -8.94 -13.21
C LYS A 50 -7.12 -8.38 -14.52
N HIS A 51 -7.09 -7.06 -14.64
CA HIS A 51 -6.54 -6.41 -15.81
C HIS A 51 -5.04 -6.74 -15.86
N THR A 52 -4.67 -7.74 -16.65
CA THR A 52 -3.28 -8.20 -16.75
C THR A 52 -2.61 -7.39 -17.84
N VAL A 53 -1.91 -6.33 -17.44
CA VAL A 53 -1.00 -5.60 -18.32
C VAL A 53 0.27 -6.44 -18.53
N SER A 54 0.69 -6.62 -19.78
CA SER A 54 1.92 -7.36 -20.10
C SER A 54 3.14 -6.68 -19.48
N GLU A 55 4.17 -7.47 -19.15
CA GLU A 55 5.39 -6.92 -18.54
C GLU A 55 6.09 -5.90 -19.45
N LYS A 56 6.06 -6.16 -20.77
CA LYS A 56 6.59 -5.23 -21.78
C LYS A 56 5.87 -3.88 -21.73
N ASP A 57 4.55 -3.90 -21.58
CA ASP A 57 3.76 -2.67 -21.52
C ASP A 57 3.95 -1.90 -20.21
N ARG A 58 4.25 -2.58 -19.09
CA ARG A 58 4.57 -1.93 -17.80
C ARG A 58 5.86 -1.10 -17.86
N LEU A 59 6.80 -1.51 -18.73
CA LEU A 59 8.14 -0.91 -18.83
C LEU A 59 8.22 0.18 -19.92
N LYS A 60 7.25 0.27 -20.83
CA LYS A 60 7.27 1.18 -21.99
C LYS A 60 7.40 2.67 -21.63
N ASN A 61 6.77 3.11 -20.54
CA ASN A 61 6.64 4.54 -20.21
C ASN A 61 7.46 4.95 -18.98
N VAL A 62 8.41 4.12 -18.53
CA VAL A 62 9.20 4.43 -17.34
C VAL A 62 10.65 4.62 -17.73
N ALA A 63 11.08 5.89 -17.78
CA ALA A 63 12.44 6.24 -18.17
C ALA A 63 13.51 5.68 -17.22
N HIS A 64 13.19 5.54 -15.93
CA HIS A 64 14.14 5.12 -14.91
C HIS A 64 13.48 4.19 -13.88
N ILE A 65 13.86 2.91 -13.89
CA ILE A 65 13.39 1.89 -12.95
C ILE A 65 14.57 1.37 -12.13
N PRO A 66 14.47 1.23 -10.80
CA PRO A 66 15.50 0.58 -10.03
C PRO A 66 15.47 -0.92 -10.31
N THR A 67 16.60 -1.46 -10.77
CA THR A 67 16.82 -2.89 -10.97
C THR A 67 17.78 -3.44 -9.91
N LYS A 68 17.64 -4.71 -9.57
CA LYS A 68 18.62 -5.39 -8.71
C LYS A 68 19.94 -5.54 -9.46
N TYR A 69 21.04 -5.22 -8.80
CA TYR A 69 22.39 -5.32 -9.35
C TYR A 69 23.41 -5.75 -8.29
N LYS A 70 24.68 -5.91 -8.71
CA LYS A 70 25.82 -6.05 -7.81
C LYS A 70 25.88 -4.86 -6.84
N SER A 71 26.45 -5.10 -5.66
CA SER A 71 26.53 -4.09 -4.60
C SER A 71 27.31 -2.85 -5.06
N LYS A 72 26.63 -1.70 -5.17
CA LYS A 72 27.22 -0.38 -5.49
C LYS A 72 27.09 0.56 -4.29
N ARG A 73 27.92 1.61 -4.22
CA ARG A 73 27.76 2.70 -3.23
C ARG A 73 26.54 3.55 -3.60
N CYS A 74 25.79 3.98 -2.59
CA CYS A 74 24.65 4.88 -2.81
C CYS A 74 25.13 6.31 -3.09
N ALA A 75 24.69 6.93 -4.18
CA ALA A 75 25.13 8.28 -4.54
C ALA A 75 24.69 9.38 -3.55
N TYR A 76 23.55 9.21 -2.86
CA TYR A 76 23.07 10.22 -1.91
C TYR A 76 23.61 10.05 -0.49
N CYS A 77 23.72 8.80 0.00
CA CYS A 77 23.96 8.56 1.43
C CYS A 77 25.30 7.88 1.72
N SER A 78 26.05 7.46 0.68
CA SER A 78 27.42 7.00 0.87
C SER A 78 28.35 8.20 0.91
N THR A 79 29.14 8.30 1.97
CA THR A 79 30.24 9.28 2.06
C THR A 79 31.57 8.54 2.20
N THR A 80 32.69 9.27 2.08
CA THR A 80 34.03 8.70 2.30
C THR A 80 34.17 8.14 3.72
N ALA A 81 33.64 8.85 4.72
CA ALA A 81 33.69 8.43 6.12
C ALA A 81 32.69 7.32 6.47
N LYS A 82 31.52 7.30 5.83
CA LYS A 82 30.45 6.31 6.07
C LYS A 82 30.02 5.68 4.74
N PRO A 83 30.76 4.66 4.25
CA PRO A 83 30.42 4.00 3.01
C PRO A 83 29.10 3.26 3.16
N HIS A 84 28.12 3.61 2.33
CA HIS A 84 26.82 2.94 2.31
C HIS A 84 26.59 2.26 0.97
N ARG A 85 26.24 0.97 1.01
CA ARG A 85 26.01 0.17 -0.19
C ARG A 85 24.55 -0.19 -0.39
N THR A 86 24.18 -0.40 -1.64
CA THR A 86 22.84 -0.80 -2.07
C THR A 86 22.96 -1.88 -3.15
N ARG A 87 21.94 -2.73 -3.23
CA ARG A 87 21.78 -3.71 -4.33
C ARG A 87 20.84 -3.21 -5.43
N TRP A 88 20.44 -1.95 -5.36
CA TRP A 88 19.53 -1.32 -6.29
C TRP A 88 20.22 -0.22 -7.07
N MET A 89 19.91 -0.15 -8.35
CA MET A 89 20.58 0.71 -9.30
C MET A 89 19.62 1.13 -10.40
N CYS A 90 19.74 2.37 -10.89
CA CYS A 90 19.10 2.76 -12.13
C CYS A 90 19.98 2.31 -13.31
N PRO A 91 19.51 1.44 -14.22
CA PRO A 91 20.31 0.99 -15.37
C PRO A 91 20.56 2.12 -16.37
N ASN A 92 19.62 3.07 -16.50
CA ASN A 92 19.76 4.22 -17.40
C ASN A 92 20.81 5.23 -16.92
N CYS A 93 20.95 5.42 -15.61
CA CYS A 93 21.89 6.41 -15.03
C CYS A 93 23.18 5.79 -14.48
N ASP A 94 23.33 4.47 -14.54
CA ASP A 94 24.40 3.69 -13.92
C ASP A 94 24.62 3.94 -12.39
N VAL A 95 23.62 4.50 -11.68
CA VAL A 95 23.78 4.97 -10.29
C VAL A 95 23.17 4.02 -9.27
N GLY A 96 23.89 3.74 -8.19
CA GLY A 96 23.39 2.99 -7.03
C GLY A 96 22.57 3.90 -6.11
N LEU A 97 21.33 3.51 -5.79
CA LEU A 97 20.43 4.28 -4.92
C LEU A 97 19.74 3.37 -3.90
N CYS A 98 19.47 3.89 -2.70
CA CYS A 98 18.73 3.15 -1.68
C CYS A 98 17.22 3.22 -1.95
N MET A 99 16.55 2.07 -1.82
CA MET A 99 15.08 1.99 -1.83
C MET A 99 14.46 1.95 -0.43
N ILE A 100 15.28 2.02 0.62
CA ILE A 100 14.82 2.13 2.00
C ILE A 100 15.04 3.57 2.42
N ALA A 101 13.98 4.22 2.90
CA ALA A 101 14.07 5.55 3.48
C ALA A 101 14.93 5.52 4.75
N LYS A 102 15.84 6.47 4.88
CA LYS A 102 16.78 6.56 6.01
C LYS A 102 16.59 7.79 6.88
N SER A 103 15.93 8.82 6.35
CA SER A 103 15.58 10.04 7.09
C SER A 103 14.10 10.01 7.46
N ASN A 104 13.74 10.83 8.45
CA ASN A 104 12.35 11.02 8.92
C ASN A 104 11.38 11.43 7.80
N ASP A 105 11.89 11.85 6.64
CA ASP A 105 11.11 12.34 5.51
C ASP A 105 10.35 11.23 4.76
N ASN A 106 10.53 9.94 5.11
CA ASN A 106 9.93 8.79 4.43
C ASN A 106 10.24 8.69 2.91
N VAL A 107 11.14 9.52 2.38
CA VAL A 107 11.54 9.51 0.97
C VAL A 107 12.81 8.69 0.77
N THR A 108 12.77 7.77 -0.20
CA THR A 108 13.93 6.95 -0.58
C THR A 108 14.98 7.79 -1.34
N CYS A 109 16.23 7.32 -1.38
CA CYS A 109 17.25 7.99 -2.20
C CYS A 109 16.90 7.95 -3.69
N PHE A 110 16.16 6.93 -4.14
CA PHE A 110 15.70 6.82 -5.52
C PHE A 110 14.66 7.89 -5.87
N GLU A 111 13.69 8.13 -4.99
CA GLU A 111 12.70 9.19 -5.19
C GLU A 111 13.29 10.59 -5.11
N LYS A 112 14.32 10.80 -4.26
CA LYS A 112 15.09 12.05 -4.25
C LYS A 112 15.77 12.27 -5.61
N PHE A 113 16.46 11.25 -6.13
CA PHE A 113 17.11 11.32 -7.44
C PHE A 113 16.15 11.64 -8.59
N ARG A 114 14.93 11.09 -8.54
CA ARG A 114 13.93 11.31 -9.59
C ARG A 114 13.53 12.78 -9.76
N LYS A 115 13.54 13.56 -8.68
CA LYS A 115 13.18 14.99 -8.76
C LYS A 115 14.20 15.80 -9.57
N ASP A 116 15.41 15.29 -9.70
CA ASP A 116 16.54 15.96 -10.35
C ASP A 116 16.72 15.53 -11.82
N TRP A 117 15.86 14.65 -12.36
CA TRP A 117 15.86 14.25 -13.77
C TRP A 117 15.20 15.34 -14.64
N LYS A 118 16.03 16.16 -15.30
CA LYS A 118 15.64 17.00 -16.44
C LYS A 118 15.76 16.24 -17.74
#